data_AF-A0A0Q5FSX6-F1
#
_entry.id   AF-A0A0Q5FSX6-F1
#
_cell.length_a   1.000
_cell.length_b   1.000
_cell.length_c   1.000
_cell.angle_alpha   90.00
_cell.angle_beta   90.00
_cell.angle_gamma   90.00
#
_symmetry.space_group_name_H-M   'P 1'
#
loop_
_entity.id
_entity.type
_entity.pdbx_description
1 polymer ?
#
loop_
_entity_poly.entity_id
_entity_poly.type
_entity_poly.pdbx_seq_one_letter_code
_entity_poly.pdbx_strand_id
1 'polypeptide(L)' 'MVGSDDEIVRLRRRLAEVQRLHREAWLSGLSMGGGLGAHQQQSLHEDEARDIQARLTELGEDPAG' A
#
# COMPACT_ATOMS: atom_id res chain seq x y z
N MET A 1 -15.40 -15.25 17.72
CA MET A 1 -15.53 -14.07 16.84
C MET A 1 -14.12 -13.57 16.59
N VAL A 2 -13.36 -14.28 15.76
CA VAL A 2 -12.02 -13.90 15.30
C VAL A 2 -12.22 -13.65 13.82
N GLY A 3 -12.67 -12.45 13.46
CA GLY A 3 -13.25 -12.18 12.15
C GLY A 3 -12.67 -10.96 11.49
N SER A 4 -12.83 -9.80 12.14
CA SER A 4 -12.52 -8.50 11.54
C SER A 4 -11.25 -7.86 12.11
N ASP A 5 -10.98 -7.97 13.41
CA ASP A 5 -9.80 -7.33 14.03
C ASP A 5 -8.47 -7.88 13.48
N ASP A 6 -8.37 -9.20 13.29
CA ASP A 6 -7.21 -9.83 12.68
C ASP A 6 -7.05 -9.45 11.20
N GLU A 7 -8.16 -9.22 10.49
CA GLU A 7 -8.14 -8.74 9.10
C GLU A 7 -7.64 -7.29 9.05
N ILE A 8 -8.12 -6.43 9.95
CA ILE A 8 -7.68 -5.03 10.10
C ILE A 8 -6.17 -4.95 10.38
N VAL A 9 -5.66 -5.77 11.32
CA VAL A 9 -4.22 -5.78 11.63
C VAL A 9 -3.40 -6.23 10.43
N ARG A 10 -3.85 -7.25 9.70
CA ARG A 10 -3.18 -7.71 8.47
C ARG A 10 -3.19 -6.64 7.38
N LEU A 11 -4.34 -5.98 7.16
CA LEU A 11 -4.50 -4.93 6.16
C LEU A 11 -3.64 -3.70 6.49
N ARG A 12 -3.62 -3.24 7.75
CA ARG A 12 -2.73 -2.15 8.20
C ARG A 12 -1.26 -2.47 7.98
N ARG A 13 -0.84 -3.69 8.34
CA ARG A 13 0.54 -4.15 8.12
C ARG A 13 0.89 -4.19 6.64
N ARG A 14 -0.03 -4.67 5.80
CA ARG A 14 0.16 -4.71 4.35
C ARG A 14 0.21 -3.31 3.74
N LEU A 15 -0.64 -2.39 4.17
CA LEU A 15 -0.63 -1.00 3.74
C LEU A 15 0.73 -0.34 4.03
N ALA A 16 1.25 -0.51 5.24
CA ALA A 16 2.56 0.03 5.63
C ALA A 16 3.69 -0.58 4.78
N GLU A 17 3.62 -1.87 4.47
CA GLU A 17 4.59 -2.55 3.60
C GLU A 17 4.53 -2.01 2.16
N VAL A 18 3.34 -1.87 1.59
CA VAL A 18 3.12 -1.33 0.23
C VAL A 18 3.62 0.11 0.14
N GLN A 19 3.34 0.95 1.14
CA GLN A 19 3.85 2.32 1.20
C GLN A 19 5.39 2.38 1.29
N ARG A 20 6.01 1.43 2.01
CA ARG A 20 7.47 1.32 2.07
C ARG A 20 8.05 0.92 0.72
N LEU A 21 7.49 -0.11 0.08
CA LEU A 21 7.91 -0.58 -1.25
C LEU A 21 7.75 0.52 -2.32
N HIS A 22 6.64 1.26 -2.30
CA HIS A 22 6.43 2.41 -3.17
C HIS A 22 7.55 3.46 -3.00
N ARG A 23 7.93 3.77 -1.75
CA ARG A 23 9.00 4.72 -1.43
C ARG A 23 10.37 4.22 -1.89
N GLU A 24 10.65 2.93 -1.72
CA GLU A 24 11.88 2.27 -2.18
C GLU A 24 11.96 2.23 -3.71
N ALA A 25 10.86 1.95 -4.39
CA ALA A 25 10.76 2.01 -5.84
C ALA A 25 10.96 3.43 -6.36
N TRP A 26 10.46 4.45 -5.65
CA TRP A 26 10.70 5.86 -5.97
C TRP A 26 12.16 6.24 -5.81
N LEU A 27 12.79 5.91 -4.68
CA LEU A 27 14.23 6.18 -4.46
C LEU A 27 15.11 5.45 -5.49
N SER A 28 14.78 4.19 -5.80
CA SER A 28 15.50 3.39 -6.79
C SER A 28 15.31 3.92 -8.21
N GLY A 29 14.09 4.35 -8.56
CA GLY A 29 13.76 4.95 -9.85
C GLY A 29 14.48 6.28 -10.09
N LEU A 30 14.58 7.11 -9.06
CA LEU A 30 15.37 8.36 -9.09
C LEU A 30 16.88 8.09 -9.23
N SER A 31 17.40 7.06 -8.56
CA SER A 31 18.83 6.74 -8.60
C SER A 31 19.29 6.11 -9.92
N MET A 32 18.40 5.44 -10.67
CA MET A 32 18.76 4.68 -11.88
C MET A 32 18.29 5.32 -13.19
N GLY A 33 17.74 6.53 -13.19
CA GLY A 33 17.19 7.16 -14.40
C GLY A 33 16.03 6.38 -15.01
N GLY A 34 15.28 5.65 -14.17
CA GLY A 34 14.33 4.61 -14.58
C GLY A 34 12.96 5.18 -14.98
N GLY A 35 12.83 5.71 -16.19
CA GLY A 35 11.65 6.45 -16.65
C GLY A 35 10.37 5.66 -16.94
N LEU A 36 10.34 4.31 -16.86
CA LEU A 36 9.15 3.51 -17.19
C LEU A 36 8.87 2.34 -16.24
N GLY A 37 9.87 1.51 -15.91
CA GLY A 37 9.67 0.35 -15.03
C GLY A 37 9.37 0.72 -13.57
N ALA A 38 9.99 1.77 -13.05
CA ALA A 38 9.70 2.29 -11.72
C ALA A 38 8.30 2.92 -11.65
N HIS A 39 7.86 3.55 -12.74
CA HIS A 39 6.54 4.19 -12.84
C HIS A 39 5.40 3.16 -12.86
N GLN A 40 5.62 2.01 -13.53
CA GLN A 40 4.65 0.92 -13.54
C GLN A 40 4.56 0.23 -12.17
N GLN A 41 5.68 -0.02 -11.49
CA GLN A 41 5.65 -0.56 -10.12
C GLN A 41 5.01 0.40 -9.12
N GLN A 42 5.27 1.71 -9.25
CA GLN A 42 4.61 2.72 -8.42
C GLN A 42 3.09 2.70 -8.58
N SER A 43 2.60 2.63 -9.81
CA SER A 43 1.15 2.54 -10.09
C SER A 43 0.53 1.30 -9.45
N LEU A 44 1.19 0.14 -9.55
CA LEU A 44 0.69 -1.10 -8.94
C LEU A 44 0.62 -1.01 -7.42
N HIS A 45 1.62 -0.39 -6.78
CA HIS A 45 1.61 -0.18 -5.34
C HIS A 45 0.57 0.86 -4.89
N GLU A 46 0.31 1.89 -5.71
CA GLU A 46 -0.76 2.87 -5.43
C GLU A 46 -2.15 2.23 -5.51
N ASP A 47 -2.39 1.40 -6.53
CA ASP A 47 -3.65 0.67 -6.67
C ASP A 47 -3.85 -0.31 -5.50
N GLU A 48 -2.82 -1.08 -5.13
CA GLU A 48 -2.88 -1.98 -3.97
C GLU A 48 -3.14 -1.22 -2.66
N ALA A 49 -2.49 -0.07 -2.45
CA ALA A 49 -2.72 0.76 -1.28
C ALA A 49 -4.15 1.31 -1.23
N ARG A 50 -4.70 1.72 -2.38
CA ARG A 50 -6.08 2.22 -2.50
C ARG A 50 -7.09 1.11 -2.19
N ASP A 51 -6.89 -0.09 -2.70
CA ASP A 51 -7.76 -1.24 -2.43
C ASP A 51 -7.75 -1.62 -0.94
N ILE A 52 -6.57 -1.60 -0.30
CA ILE A 52 -6.45 -1.88 1.13
C ILE A 52 -7.14 -0.78 1.96
N GLN A 53 -7.01 0.50 1.59
CA GLN A 53 -7.69 1.60 2.27
C GLN A 53 -9.20 1.51 2.11
N ALA A 54 -9.70 1.17 0.92
CA ALA A 54 -11.12 0.93 0.69
C ALA A 54 -11.62 -0.23 1.58
N ARG A 55 -10.84 -1.32 1.66
CA ARG A 55 -11.18 -2.47 2.50
C ARG A 55 -11.20 -2.15 4.00
N LEU A 56 -10.23 -1.36 4.48
CA LEU A 56 -10.24 -0.85 5.86
C LEU A 56 -11.47 0.01 6.13
N THR A 57 -11.83 0.88 5.17
CA THR A 57 -13.03 1.74 5.27
C THR A 57 -14.32 0.91 5.31
N GLU A 58 -14.44 -0.14 4.50
CA GLU A 58 -15.56 -1.11 4.54
C GLU A 58 -15.68 -1.81 5.90
N LEU A 59 -14.55 -2.04 6.58
CA LEU A 59 -14.50 -2.64 7.91
C LEU A 59 -14.77 -1.63 9.04
N GLY A 60 -15.01 -0.36 8.72
CA GLY A 60 -15.29 0.71 9.69
C GLY A 60 -14.04 1.33 10.31
N GLU A 61 -12.86 1.06 9.74
CA GLU A 61 -11.59 1.65 10.15
C GLU A 61 -11.29 2.89 9.33
N ASP A 62 -10.87 3.97 9.99
CA ASP A 62 -10.37 5.16 9.30
C ASP A 62 -8.91 4.89 8.86
N PRO A 63 -8.63 4.79 7.55
CA PRO A 63 -7.26 4.59 7.07
C PRO A 63 -6.34 5.80 7.33
N ALA A 64 -6.89 6.93 7.80
CA ALA A 64 -6.16 8.15 8.16
C ALA A 64 -5.98 8.36 9.68
N GLY A 65 -6.37 7.38 10.51
CA GLY A 65 -6.33 7.45 11.97
C GLY A 65 -5.01 7.93 12.58
#